data_AF-X5Q4N6-F1
#
_entry.id   AF-X5Q4N6-F1
#
_cell.length_a   1.000
_cell.length_b   1.000
_cell.length_c   1.000
_cell.angle_alpha   90.00
_cell.angle_beta   90.00
_cell.angle_gamma   90.00
#
_symmetry.space_group_name_H-M   'P 1'
#
loop_
_entity.id
_entity.type
_entity.pdbx_description
1 polymer ?
#
loop_
_entity_poly.entity_id
_entity_poly.type
_entity_poly.pdbx_seq_one_letter_code
_entity_poly.pdbx_strand_id
1 'polypeptide(L)'
;MKPYPKYFEKIRIRPEKDAELKSRSPICQWDGCKEAGTHRAPVGRMKEGEYFQFCFDHVREYNKGFNYFSGVPDTEIARFQKEAMTGHRPTWKMGVNGASTRSSPDFAQARSGRAGYYNRMRDPFDLFKGPKDPREARERKAKPLEAKALETLGLDTKATGKDIKARYKELVKRHHPDANGGDRGSEDRFRDVLQAYRVLKQAGLC
;
A
#
# COMPACT_ATOMS: atom_id res chain seq x y z
N MET A 1 -51.56 24.58 -17.98
CA MET A 1 -50.79 24.39 -16.72
C MET A 1 -49.53 23.61 -17.05
N LYS A 2 -48.35 24.10 -16.68
CA LYS A 2 -47.11 23.32 -16.85
C LYS A 2 -47.14 22.18 -15.82
N PRO A 3 -47.05 20.90 -16.24
CA PRO A 3 -47.34 19.75 -15.38
C PRO A 3 -46.28 19.48 -14.29
N TYR A 4 -45.19 20.26 -14.22
CA TYR A 4 -44.11 20.04 -13.26
C TYR A 4 -43.75 21.31 -12.47
N PRO A 5 -43.56 21.21 -11.14
CA PRO A 5 -43.10 22.32 -10.31
C PRO A 5 -41.69 22.78 -10.71
N LYS A 6 -41.43 24.11 -10.69
CA LYS A 6 -40.13 24.75 -10.97
C LYS A 6 -38.95 24.22 -10.15
N TYR A 7 -39.23 23.47 -9.08
CA TYR A 7 -38.24 22.84 -8.22
C TYR A 7 -37.61 21.59 -8.85
N PHE A 8 -38.34 20.83 -9.67
CA PHE A 8 -37.83 19.63 -10.34
C PHE A 8 -36.85 19.96 -11.48
N GLU A 9 -36.97 21.13 -12.09
CA GLU A 9 -36.04 21.64 -13.12
C GLU A 9 -34.63 21.94 -12.57
N LYS A 10 -34.47 22.02 -11.23
CA LYS A 10 -33.17 22.30 -10.57
C LYS A 10 -32.47 21.06 -10.03
N ILE A 11 -33.07 19.87 -10.15
CA ILE A 11 -32.43 18.62 -9.75
C ILE A 11 -31.42 18.24 -10.82
N ARG A 12 -30.16 18.57 -10.57
CA ARG A 12 -29.04 18.17 -11.43
C ARG A 12 -28.73 16.69 -11.17
N ILE A 13 -29.50 15.80 -11.79
CA ILE A 13 -29.22 14.36 -11.80
C ILE A 13 -27.91 14.19 -12.55
N ARG A 14 -26.87 13.70 -11.87
CA ARG A 14 -25.63 13.33 -12.55
C ARG A 14 -25.95 12.17 -13.47
N PRO A 15 -25.55 12.21 -14.75
CA PRO A 15 -25.74 11.06 -15.63
C PRO A 15 -25.06 9.84 -15.00
N GLU A 16 -25.77 8.71 -15.01
CA GLU A 16 -25.22 7.46 -14.51
C GLU A 16 -24.05 7.05 -15.41
N LYS A 17 -22.84 7.01 -14.84
CA LYS A 17 -21.62 6.65 -15.58
C LYS A 17 -21.74 5.30 -16.29
N ASP A 18 -22.47 4.37 -15.66
CA ASP A 18 -22.69 3.04 -16.22
C ASP A 18 -23.60 3.06 -17.45
N ALA A 19 -24.56 3.99 -17.52
CA ALA A 19 -25.40 4.18 -18.68
C ALA A 19 -24.62 4.77 -19.87
N GLU A 20 -23.74 5.74 -19.60
CA GLU A 20 -22.85 6.32 -20.60
C GLU A 20 -21.88 5.27 -21.16
N LEU A 21 -21.27 4.46 -20.29
CA LEU A 21 -20.38 3.35 -20.67
C LEU A 21 -21.12 2.33 -21.55
N LYS A 22 -22.34 1.92 -21.18
CA LYS A 22 -23.15 0.99 -21.99
C LYS A 22 -23.47 1.53 -23.38
N SER A 23 -23.73 2.84 -23.51
CA SER A 23 -24.06 3.46 -24.79
C SER A 23 -22.88 3.54 -25.76
N ARG A 24 -21.65 3.65 -25.23
CA ARG A 24 -20.42 3.77 -26.01
C ARG A 24 -19.79 2.41 -26.34
N SER A 25 -20.09 1.39 -25.54
CA SER A 25 -19.55 0.05 -25.73
C SER A 25 -20.12 -0.64 -26.97
N PRO A 26 -19.30 -1.44 -27.69
CA PRO A 26 -19.79 -2.27 -28.78
C PRO A 26 -20.68 -3.40 -28.27
N ILE A 27 -21.32 -4.11 -29.18
CA ILE A 27 -22.16 -5.27 -28.85
C ILE A 27 -21.30 -6.40 -28.30
N CYS A 28 -21.84 -7.14 -27.34
CA CYS A 28 -21.24 -8.34 -26.78
C CYS A 28 -20.94 -9.36 -27.88
N GLN A 29 -19.72 -9.90 -27.89
CA GLN A 29 -19.26 -10.89 -28.88
C GLN A 29 -19.69 -12.32 -28.58
N TRP A 30 -20.54 -12.53 -27.58
CA TRP A 30 -21.05 -13.86 -27.23
C TRP A 30 -22.16 -14.26 -28.20
N ASP A 31 -22.20 -15.55 -28.58
CA ASP A 31 -23.14 -16.05 -29.58
C ASP A 31 -24.59 -15.79 -29.16
N GLY A 32 -25.31 -15.01 -29.98
CA GLY A 32 -26.71 -14.65 -29.75
C GLY A 32 -26.96 -13.53 -28.74
N CYS A 33 -25.93 -12.92 -28.15
CA CYS A 33 -26.10 -11.79 -27.23
C CYS A 33 -26.16 -10.44 -27.98
N LYS A 34 -27.05 -9.55 -27.55
CA LYS A 34 -27.19 -8.17 -28.08
C LYS A 34 -26.92 -7.08 -27.04
N GLU A 35 -26.45 -7.46 -25.85
CA GLU A 35 -26.13 -6.51 -24.79
C GLU A 35 -24.83 -5.75 -25.06
N ALA A 36 -24.61 -4.66 -24.32
CA ALA A 36 -23.37 -3.88 -24.42
C ALA A 36 -22.17 -4.63 -23.80
N GLY A 37 -21.10 -4.76 -24.59
CA GLY A 37 -19.82 -5.34 -24.21
C GLY A 37 -18.96 -4.36 -23.39
N THR A 38 -19.29 -4.17 -22.13
CA THR A 38 -18.56 -3.24 -21.24
C THR A 38 -17.23 -3.80 -20.73
N HIS A 39 -17.08 -5.13 -20.68
CA HIS A 39 -15.95 -5.78 -20.05
C HIS A 39 -15.06 -6.52 -21.06
N ARG A 40 -13.75 -6.45 -20.84
CA ARG A 40 -12.72 -7.07 -21.69
C ARG A 40 -12.26 -8.38 -21.09
N ALA A 41 -12.24 -9.44 -21.88
CA ALA A 41 -11.74 -10.76 -21.49
C ALA A 41 -10.56 -11.16 -22.40
N PRO A 42 -9.46 -11.72 -21.87
CA PRO A 42 -8.30 -12.10 -22.67
C PRO A 42 -8.65 -13.23 -23.64
N VAL A 43 -8.07 -13.25 -24.85
CA VAL A 43 -8.36 -14.30 -25.85
C VAL A 43 -7.62 -15.61 -25.54
N GLY A 44 -6.42 -15.54 -24.96
CA GLY A 44 -5.62 -16.70 -24.58
C GLY A 44 -4.12 -16.44 -24.62
N ARG A 45 -3.32 -17.44 -24.22
CA ARG A 45 -1.85 -17.35 -24.04
C ARG A 45 -1.07 -16.95 -25.30
N MET A 46 -1.53 -17.32 -26.50
CA MET A 46 -0.84 -17.01 -27.76
C MET A 46 -1.32 -15.71 -28.42
N LYS A 47 -2.27 -15.02 -27.80
CA LYS A 47 -2.89 -13.79 -28.29
C LYS A 47 -2.87 -12.72 -27.20
N GLU A 48 -1.70 -12.57 -26.58
CA GLU A 48 -1.48 -11.55 -25.56
C GLU A 48 -1.77 -10.16 -26.15
N GLY A 49 -2.60 -9.38 -25.46
CA GLY A 49 -3.02 -8.04 -25.93
C GLY A 49 -4.29 -8.02 -26.76
N GLU A 50 -4.78 -9.17 -27.24
CA GLU A 50 -6.11 -9.28 -27.84
C GLU A 50 -7.15 -9.60 -26.75
N TYR A 51 -8.30 -8.94 -26.84
CA TYR A 51 -9.39 -9.11 -25.86
C TYR A 51 -10.74 -9.20 -26.56
N PHE A 52 -11.57 -10.12 -26.08
CA PHE A 52 -12.99 -10.15 -26.37
C PHE A 52 -13.74 -9.09 -25.58
N GLN A 53 -14.84 -8.59 -26.13
CA GLN A 53 -15.74 -7.66 -25.46
C GLN A 53 -17.06 -8.34 -25.14
N PHE A 54 -17.39 -8.42 -23.86
CA PHE A 54 -18.54 -9.15 -23.35
C PHE A 54 -19.33 -8.30 -22.34
N CYS A 55 -20.62 -8.63 -22.17
CA CYS A 55 -21.43 -8.08 -21.10
C CYS A 55 -21.03 -8.70 -19.74
N PHE A 56 -21.63 -8.21 -18.66
CA PHE A 56 -21.27 -8.63 -17.31
C PHE A 56 -21.48 -10.13 -17.05
N ASP A 57 -22.57 -10.69 -17.55
CA ASP A 57 -22.92 -12.09 -17.33
C ASP A 57 -22.01 -13.03 -18.14
N HIS A 58 -21.76 -12.71 -19.41
CA HIS A 58 -20.86 -13.51 -20.25
C HIS A 58 -19.39 -13.42 -19.85
N VAL A 59 -18.91 -12.29 -19.31
CA VAL A 59 -17.55 -12.25 -18.74
C VAL A 59 -17.42 -13.19 -17.55
N ARG A 60 -18.45 -13.29 -16.71
CA ARG A 60 -18.44 -14.21 -15.56
C ARG A 60 -18.40 -15.66 -16.02
N GLU A 61 -19.16 -16.01 -17.05
CA GLU A 61 -19.15 -17.34 -17.63
C GLU A 61 -17.80 -17.67 -18.30
N TYR A 62 -17.27 -16.74 -19.10
CA TYR A 62 -15.95 -16.87 -19.72
C TYR A 62 -14.84 -17.07 -18.68
N ASN A 63 -14.78 -16.22 -17.66
CA ASN A 63 -13.74 -16.28 -16.63
C ASN A 63 -13.79 -17.56 -15.78
N LYS A 64 -14.97 -18.17 -15.61
CA LYS A 64 -15.09 -19.48 -14.93
C LYS A 64 -14.41 -20.60 -15.72
N GLY A 65 -14.48 -20.55 -17.05
CA GLY A 65 -13.85 -21.53 -17.94
C GLY A 65 -12.42 -21.18 -18.36
N PHE A 66 -11.98 -19.95 -18.14
CA PHE A 66 -10.69 -19.48 -18.61
C PHE A 66 -9.53 -20.02 -17.77
N ASN A 67 -8.65 -20.79 -18.41
CA ASN A 67 -7.37 -21.19 -17.84
C ASN A 67 -6.24 -20.75 -18.77
N TYR A 68 -5.36 -19.86 -18.28
CA TYR A 68 -4.23 -19.35 -19.04
C TYR A 68 -3.24 -20.45 -19.48
N PHE A 69 -3.15 -21.54 -18.71
CA PHE A 69 -2.24 -22.66 -18.97
C PHE A 69 -2.93 -23.88 -19.58
N SER A 70 -4.12 -23.71 -20.18
CA SER A 70 -4.80 -24.81 -20.88
C SER A 70 -3.91 -25.40 -21.98
N GLY A 71 -3.63 -26.71 -21.90
CA GLY A 71 -2.79 -27.43 -22.88
C GLY A 71 -1.28 -27.32 -22.67
N VAL A 72 -0.83 -26.66 -21.59
CA VAL A 72 0.59 -26.59 -21.20
C VAL A 72 0.90 -27.71 -20.21
N PRO A 73 2.00 -28.46 -20.36
CA PRO A 73 2.37 -29.48 -19.38
C PRO A 73 2.79 -28.87 -18.03
N ASP A 74 2.56 -29.60 -16.95
CA ASP A 74 2.85 -29.14 -15.57
C ASP A 74 4.31 -28.71 -15.35
N THR A 75 5.24 -29.31 -16.09
CA THR A 75 6.67 -28.95 -16.04
C THR A 75 6.92 -27.52 -16.49
N GLU A 76 6.21 -27.06 -17.51
CA GLU A 76 6.32 -25.70 -18.03
C GLU A 76 5.58 -24.70 -17.13
N ILE A 77 4.47 -25.11 -16.52
CA ILE A 77 3.78 -24.32 -15.48
C ILE A 77 4.73 -24.07 -14.29
N ALA A 78 5.40 -25.12 -13.80
CA ALA A 78 6.36 -25.02 -12.71
C ALA A 78 7.57 -24.13 -13.06
N ARG A 79 8.04 -24.19 -14.32
CA ARG A 79 9.11 -23.30 -14.80
C ARG A 79 8.62 -21.84 -14.82
N PHE A 80 7.44 -21.58 -15.37
CA PHE A 80 6.86 -20.24 -15.42
C PHE A 80 6.69 -19.64 -14.02
N GLN A 81 6.23 -20.42 -13.03
CA GLN A 81 6.13 -19.98 -11.64
C GLN A 81 7.50 -19.60 -11.04
N LYS A 82 8.54 -20.39 -11.30
CA LYS A 82 9.92 -20.08 -10.85
C LYS A 82 10.46 -18.81 -11.49
N GLU A 83 10.19 -18.59 -12.77
CA GLU A 83 10.61 -17.37 -13.49
C GLU A 83 9.78 -16.14 -13.08
N ALA A 84 8.49 -16.29 -12.80
CA ALA A 84 7.65 -15.20 -12.31
C ALA A 84 8.15 -14.64 -10.97
N MET A 85 8.72 -15.49 -10.10
CA MET A 85 9.37 -15.05 -8.85
C MET A 85 10.53 -14.08 -9.10
N THR A 86 11.23 -14.21 -10.24
CA THR A 86 12.32 -13.33 -10.65
C THR A 86 11.86 -12.25 -11.62
N GLY A 87 10.55 -12.14 -11.87
CA GLY A 87 9.96 -11.20 -12.84
C GLY A 87 10.33 -11.51 -14.29
N HIS A 88 10.50 -12.79 -14.63
CA HIS A 88 11.01 -13.27 -15.92
C HIS A 88 12.39 -12.70 -16.29
N ARG A 89 13.14 -12.20 -15.30
CA ARG A 89 14.48 -11.66 -15.52
C ARG A 89 15.48 -12.81 -15.62
N PRO A 90 16.35 -12.84 -16.63
CA PRO A 90 17.39 -13.85 -16.72
C PRO A 90 18.33 -13.73 -15.51
N THR A 91 18.29 -14.74 -14.64
CA THR A 91 19.19 -14.82 -13.48
C THR A 91 20.44 -15.58 -13.84
N TRP A 92 21.58 -14.93 -13.70
CA TRP A 92 22.88 -15.60 -13.84
C TRP A 92 23.19 -16.28 -12.51
N LYS A 93 23.53 -17.58 -12.55
CA LYS A 93 24.05 -18.26 -11.35
C LYS A 93 25.42 -17.66 -11.03
N MET A 94 25.49 -16.77 -10.05
CA MET A 94 26.77 -16.29 -9.51
C MET A 94 27.51 -17.48 -8.90
N GLY A 95 28.67 -17.83 -9.44
CA GLY A 95 29.60 -18.79 -8.81
C GLY A 95 29.62 -20.23 -9.34
N VAL A 96 29.08 -20.53 -10.54
CA VAL A 96 29.26 -21.85 -11.18
C VAL A 96 29.83 -21.70 -12.59
N ASN A 97 31.12 -21.32 -12.65
CA ASN A 97 32.19 -22.05 -13.34
C ASN A 97 33.51 -21.25 -13.36
N GLY A 98 34.47 -21.74 -12.58
CA GLY A 98 35.94 -21.72 -12.73
C GLY A 98 36.66 -20.55 -13.40
N ALA A 99 37.15 -19.59 -12.60
CA ALA A 99 38.46 -18.92 -12.83
C ALA A 99 38.80 -17.83 -11.79
N SER A 100 37.84 -17.28 -11.03
CA SER A 100 38.05 -16.01 -10.31
C SER A 100 38.05 -16.07 -8.78
N THR A 101 38.10 -17.24 -8.13
CA THR A 101 38.37 -17.34 -6.68
C THR A 101 39.85 -17.21 -6.30
N ARG A 102 40.71 -16.68 -7.18
CA ARG A 102 42.10 -16.28 -6.85
C ARG A 102 42.22 -14.78 -6.55
N SER A 103 41.46 -14.32 -5.57
CA SER A 103 41.78 -13.07 -4.89
C SER A 103 41.49 -13.21 -3.41
N SER A 104 42.31 -14.05 -2.74
CA SER A 104 42.73 -13.71 -1.39
C SER A 104 43.51 -12.39 -1.47
N PRO A 105 43.17 -11.34 -0.70
CA PRO A 105 44.02 -10.18 -0.60
C PRO A 105 45.16 -10.52 0.34
N ASP A 106 46.12 -11.33 -0.12
CA ASP A 106 47.41 -11.41 0.53
C ASP A 106 48.10 -10.05 0.35
N PHE A 107 48.03 -9.26 1.43
CA PHE A 107 48.93 -8.18 1.80
C PHE A 107 49.18 -7.09 0.74
N ALA A 108 48.25 -6.14 0.64
CA ALA A 108 48.58 -4.82 0.11
C ALA A 108 49.64 -4.17 1.01
N GLN A 109 50.86 -4.05 0.49
CA GLN A 109 52.03 -3.43 1.14
C GLN A 109 51.92 -1.88 1.14
N ALA A 110 50.73 -1.36 1.41
CA ALA A 110 50.47 0.08 1.49
C ALA A 110 50.42 0.53 2.96
N ARG A 111 51.35 1.41 3.33
CA ARG A 111 51.44 2.04 4.66
C ARG A 111 50.08 2.58 5.12
N SER A 112 49.57 2.04 6.23
CA SER A 112 48.34 2.44 6.91
C SER A 112 48.51 3.76 7.66
N GLY A 113 48.62 4.87 6.92
CA GLY A 113 48.71 6.22 7.46
C GLY A 113 47.38 6.97 7.44
N ARG A 114 46.32 6.47 8.07
CA ARG A 114 45.14 7.26 8.50
C ARG A 114 44.14 6.40 9.28
N ALA A 115 43.66 6.92 10.40
CA ALA A 115 42.65 6.32 11.30
C ALA A 115 41.30 5.91 10.64
N GLY A 116 41.14 6.09 9.32
CA GLY A 116 39.95 5.70 8.56
C GLY A 116 40.01 4.31 7.91
N TYR A 117 41.07 3.52 8.12
CA TYR A 117 41.18 2.15 7.57
C TYR A 117 40.42 1.12 8.43
N TYR A 118 40.51 1.22 9.76
CA TYR A 118 39.82 0.29 10.67
C TYR A 118 38.29 0.42 10.67
N ASN A 119 37.73 1.57 10.28
CA ASN A 119 36.28 1.76 10.14
C ASN A 119 35.69 1.22 8.83
N ARG A 120 36.51 0.65 7.93
CA ARG A 120 36.06 0.09 6.65
C ARG A 120 36.18 -1.44 6.55
N MET A 121 36.55 -2.12 7.62
CA MET A 121 36.25 -3.55 7.73
C MET A 121 34.75 -3.68 8.07
N ARG A 122 33.91 -3.63 7.04
CA ARG A 122 32.49 -3.96 7.19
C ARG A 122 32.40 -5.47 7.35
N ASP A 123 32.39 -5.92 8.59
CA ASP A 123 32.17 -7.31 8.97
C ASP A 123 30.73 -7.72 8.57
N PRO A 124 30.54 -8.53 7.51
CA PRO A 124 29.21 -8.92 7.04
C PRO A 124 28.50 -9.87 8.01
N PHE A 125 29.22 -10.47 8.97
CA PHE A 125 28.73 -11.46 9.92
C PHE A 125 28.71 -10.95 11.37
N ASP A 126 29.10 -9.70 11.62
CA ASP A 126 29.10 -9.04 12.94
C ASP A 126 29.86 -9.82 14.05
N LEU A 127 30.91 -10.58 13.68
CA LEU A 127 31.78 -11.34 14.58
C LEU A 127 32.71 -10.48 15.44
N PHE A 128 33.07 -9.27 14.98
CA PHE A 128 34.03 -8.38 15.68
C PHE A 128 33.38 -7.17 16.36
N LYS A 129 32.05 -7.02 16.34
CA LYS A 129 31.37 -6.05 17.21
C LYS A 129 31.29 -6.61 18.63
N GLY A 130 32.02 -5.99 19.56
CA GLY A 130 31.84 -6.22 21.00
C GLY A 130 30.38 -6.06 21.42
N PRO A 131 29.99 -6.62 22.59
CA PRO A 131 28.60 -6.69 23.00
C PRO A 131 27.96 -5.29 22.97
N LYS A 132 27.02 -5.08 22.04
CA LYS A 132 26.16 -3.91 22.07
C LYS A 132 25.41 -3.95 23.38
N ASP A 133 25.65 -2.95 24.22
CA ASP A 133 24.91 -2.77 25.47
C ASP A 133 23.40 -2.77 25.15
N PRO A 134 22.60 -3.73 25.66
CA PRO A 134 21.16 -3.82 25.36
C PRO A 134 20.36 -2.63 25.89
N ARG A 135 21.00 -1.73 26.64
CA ARG A 135 20.38 -0.63 27.38
C ARG A 135 20.03 0.59 26.54
N GLU A 136 20.53 0.71 25.31
CA GLU A 136 20.06 1.73 24.37
C GLU A 136 18.98 1.15 23.46
N ALA A 137 17.81 0.91 24.03
CA ALA A 137 16.60 0.71 23.24
C ALA A 137 16.45 1.94 22.34
N ARG A 138 16.70 1.77 21.03
CA ARG A 138 16.57 2.82 20.01
C ARG A 138 15.26 3.56 20.23
N GLU A 139 15.35 4.81 20.70
CA GLU A 139 14.19 5.66 20.90
C GLU A 139 13.45 5.77 19.57
N ARG A 140 12.17 5.38 19.56
CA ARG A 140 11.34 5.44 18.35
C ARG A 140 11.12 6.93 18.04
N LYS A 141 11.65 7.39 16.92
CA LYS A 141 11.37 8.74 16.42
C LYS A 141 9.92 8.78 15.95
N ALA A 142 9.09 9.59 16.61
CA ALA A 142 7.72 9.81 16.19
C ALA A 142 7.67 10.33 14.75
N LYS A 143 6.75 9.82 13.94
CA LYS A 143 6.51 10.36 12.59
C LYS A 143 5.95 11.79 12.72
N PRO A 144 6.10 12.65 11.70
CA PRO A 144 5.66 14.05 11.81
C PRO A 144 4.17 14.22 12.13
N LEU A 145 3.30 13.32 11.65
CA LEU A 145 1.87 13.33 11.98
C LEU A 145 1.59 12.89 13.43
N GLU A 146 2.36 11.94 13.95
CA GLU A 146 2.26 11.47 15.35
C GLU A 146 2.74 12.57 16.30
N ALA A 147 3.83 13.26 15.97
CA ALA A 147 4.34 14.39 16.75
C ALA A 147 3.31 15.53 16.86
N LYS A 148 2.67 15.90 15.74
CA LYS A 148 1.57 16.89 15.74
C LYS A 148 0.35 16.43 16.55
N ALA A 149 0.03 15.13 16.50
CA ALA A 149 -1.06 14.56 17.29
C ALA A 149 -0.77 14.54 18.80
N LEU A 150 0.49 14.34 19.20
CA LEU A 150 0.89 14.45 20.61
C LEU A 150 0.91 15.90 21.09
N GLU A 151 1.38 16.82 20.25
CA GLU A 151 1.38 18.27 20.52
C GLU A 151 -0.04 18.82 20.73
N THR A 152 -1.01 18.41 19.89
CA THR A 152 -2.42 18.78 20.03
C THR A 152 -3.06 18.26 21.31
N LEU A 153 -2.61 17.12 21.85
CA LEU A 153 -3.00 16.61 23.17
C LEU A 153 -2.17 17.20 24.33
N GLY A 154 -1.14 18.00 24.02
CA GLY A 154 -0.21 18.57 25.01
C GLY A 154 0.66 17.52 25.70
N LEU A 155 1.11 16.51 24.94
CA LEU A 155 1.95 15.40 25.39
C LEU A 155 3.32 15.40 24.70
N ASP A 156 4.33 14.90 25.40
CA ASP A 156 5.66 14.70 24.82
C ASP A 156 5.71 13.43 23.94
N THR A 157 6.68 13.39 23.03
CA THR A 157 7.02 12.24 22.18
C THR A 157 7.30 10.94 22.95
N LYS A 158 7.62 11.06 24.25
CA LYS A 158 7.86 9.94 25.17
C LYS A 158 6.63 9.47 25.95
N ALA A 159 5.45 10.04 25.70
CA ALA A 159 4.23 9.71 26.44
C ALA A 159 3.79 8.25 26.21
N THR A 160 3.35 7.58 27.28
CA THR A 160 2.84 6.20 27.18
C THR A 160 1.37 6.18 26.75
N GLY A 161 0.89 5.03 26.24
CA GLY A 161 -0.51 4.89 25.84
C GLY A 161 -1.53 5.11 26.97
N LYS A 162 -1.12 4.94 28.23
CA LYS A 162 -1.96 5.27 29.40
C LYS A 162 -2.12 6.79 29.54
N ASP A 163 -1.04 7.55 29.34
CA ASP A 163 -1.02 9.01 29.42
C ASP A 163 -1.88 9.62 28.29
N ILE A 164 -1.77 9.08 27.07
CA ILE A 164 -2.59 9.49 25.92
C ILE A 164 -4.08 9.33 26.23
N LYS A 165 -4.49 8.18 26.80
CA LYS A 165 -5.90 7.94 27.16
C LYS A 165 -6.39 8.85 28.30
N ALA A 166 -5.53 9.14 29.27
CA ALA A 166 -5.88 10.04 30.38
C ALA A 166 -6.13 11.47 29.86
N ARG A 167 -5.19 12.02 29.09
CA ARG A 167 -5.30 13.38 28.53
C ARG A 167 -6.46 13.53 27.55
N TYR A 168 -6.69 12.52 26.71
CA TYR A 168 -7.86 12.50 25.84
C TYR A 168 -9.17 12.62 26.63
N LYS A 169 -9.33 11.83 27.71
CA LYS A 169 -10.54 11.90 28.56
C LYS A 169 -10.70 13.26 29.24
N GLU A 170 -9.61 13.88 29.69
CA GLU A 170 -9.63 15.23 30.27
C GLU A 170 -10.10 16.27 29.25
N LEU A 171 -9.51 16.27 28.05
CA LEU A 171 -9.83 17.24 27.00
C LEU A 171 -11.25 17.07 26.46
N VAL A 172 -11.72 15.83 26.31
CA VAL A 172 -13.11 15.56 25.90
C VAL A 172 -14.11 16.07 26.92
N LYS A 173 -13.86 15.89 28.22
CA LYS A 173 -14.75 16.42 29.27
C LYS A 173 -14.79 17.94 29.28
N ARG A 174 -13.64 18.60 29.05
CA ARG A 174 -13.53 20.06 29.01
C ARG A 174 -14.17 20.68 27.77
N HIS A 175 -14.09 20.01 26.62
CA HIS A 175 -14.58 20.52 25.34
C HIS A 175 -15.90 19.88 24.89
N HIS A 176 -16.61 19.18 25.78
CA HIS A 176 -17.88 18.56 25.43
C HIS A 176 -18.95 19.63 25.16
N PRO A 177 -19.74 19.53 24.07
CA PRO A 177 -20.72 20.55 23.71
C PRO A 177 -21.82 20.73 24.76
N ASP A 178 -22.15 19.66 25.49
CA ASP A 178 -23.11 19.66 26.60
C ASP A 178 -22.61 20.49 27.81
N ALA A 179 -21.30 20.48 28.07
CA ALA A 179 -20.70 21.22 29.18
C ALA A 179 -20.45 22.70 28.83
N ASN A 180 -20.26 23.01 27.54
CA ASN A 180 -19.91 24.36 27.06
C ASN A 180 -21.07 25.12 26.40
N GLY A 181 -22.30 24.59 26.45
CA GLY A 181 -23.49 25.28 25.97
C GLY A 181 -23.47 25.65 24.48
N GLY A 182 -22.70 24.95 23.65
CA GLY A 182 -22.59 25.20 22.21
C GLY A 182 -21.61 26.30 21.78
N ASP A 183 -20.62 26.65 22.62
CA ASP A 183 -19.55 27.57 22.20
C ASP A 183 -18.73 27.01 21.02
N ARG A 184 -18.75 27.73 19.89
CA ARG A 184 -18.06 27.38 18.63
C ARG A 184 -16.54 27.25 18.81
N GLY A 185 -15.94 28.03 19.72
CA GLY A 185 -14.50 27.96 19.96
C GLY A 185 -14.04 26.63 20.58
N SER A 186 -14.91 26.00 21.37
CA SER A 186 -14.66 24.69 21.97
C SER A 186 -14.90 23.52 21.00
N GLU A 187 -15.77 23.72 20.00
CA GLU A 187 -16.11 22.73 18.99
C GLU A 187 -14.92 22.39 18.08
N ASP A 188 -14.20 23.41 17.60
CA ASP A 188 -13.03 23.20 16.74
C ASP A 188 -11.90 22.47 17.50
N ARG A 189 -11.64 22.87 18.75
CA ARG A 189 -10.70 22.18 19.65
C ARG A 189 -11.10 20.72 19.89
N PHE A 190 -12.40 20.45 20.04
CA PHE A 190 -12.92 19.10 20.23
C PHE A 190 -12.68 18.21 19.00
N ARG A 191 -12.89 18.75 17.79
CA ARG A 191 -12.62 18.05 16.52
C ARG A 191 -11.14 17.72 16.37
N ASP A 192 -10.26 18.65 16.70
CA ASP A 192 -8.81 18.45 16.67
C ASP A 192 -8.36 17.34 17.62
N VAL A 193 -8.88 17.33 18.86
CA VAL A 193 -8.59 16.29 19.86
C VAL A 193 -9.06 14.91 19.40
N LEU A 194 -10.24 14.82 18.79
CA LEU A 194 -10.75 13.56 18.22
C LEU A 194 -9.87 13.05 17.06
N GLN A 195 -9.44 13.95 16.18
CA GLN A 195 -8.59 13.61 15.05
C GLN A 195 -7.20 13.15 15.52
N ALA A 196 -6.59 13.86 16.47
CA ALA A 196 -5.31 13.49 17.06
C ALA A 196 -5.34 12.08 17.69
N TYR A 197 -6.37 11.79 18.48
CA TYR A 197 -6.52 10.46 19.11
C TYR A 197 -6.69 9.33 18.08
N ARG A 198 -7.41 9.58 16.97
CA ARG A 198 -7.56 8.58 15.88
C ARG A 198 -6.22 8.24 15.23
N VAL A 199 -5.38 9.25 14.97
CA VAL A 199 -4.05 9.06 14.38
C VAL A 199 -3.16 8.23 15.31
N LEU A 200 -3.15 8.54 16.60
CA LEU A 200 -2.35 7.81 17.60
C LEU A 200 -2.83 6.36 17.77
N LYS A 201 -4.14 6.12 17.69
CA LYS A 201 -4.71 4.77 17.72
C LYS A 201 -4.32 3.94 16.48
N GLN A 202 -4.33 4.54 15.29
CA GLN A 202 -3.88 3.88 14.06
C GLN A 202 -2.38 3.55 14.09
N ALA A 203 -1.58 4.38 14.74
CA ALA A 203 -0.14 4.15 14.94
C ALA A 203 0.18 3.09 16.01
N GLY A 204 -0.82 2.61 16.76
CA GLY A 204 -0.63 1.62 17.83
C GLY A 204 0.00 2.20 19.11
N LEU A 205 -0.08 3.51 19.31
CA LEU A 205 0.45 4.20 20.50
C LEU A 205 -0.50 4.14 21.71
N CYS A 206 -1.77 3.78 21.51
CA CYS A 206 -2.79 3.68 22.57
C CYS A 206 -3.82 2.57 22.32
#